data_AF-A0A521AUR2-F1
#
_entry.id   AF-A0A521AUR2-F1
#
_cell.length_a   1.000
_cell.length_b   1.000
_cell.length_c   1.000
_cell.angle_alpha   90.00
_cell.angle_beta   90.00
_cell.angle_gamma   90.00
#
_symmetry.space_group_name_H-M   'P 1'
#
loop_
_entity.id
_entity.type
_entity.pdbx_description
1 polymer ?
#
loop_
_entity_poly.entity_id
_entity_poly.type
_entity_poly.pdbx_seq_one_letter_code
_entity_poly.pdbx_strand_id
1 'polypeptide(L)'
;MFDWADHFLNVIERISPFHILLLKTFQSPEDIVREKGIDLGSEFNSLQSKDVFFDIYPEYRDRAKLITQCWKELYELGFVAFESFEDGRHMPGKLNKLTTDFGNKFLDMISSDELNTG
;
A
#
# COMPACT_ATOMS: atom_id res chain seq x y z
N MET A 1 20.90 -20.68 1.18
CA MET A 1 20.55 -19.96 2.42
C MET A 1 20.09 -18.59 1.98
N PHE A 2 18.86 -18.19 2.28
CA PHE A 2 18.38 -16.84 1.93
C PHE A 2 19.06 -15.84 2.86
N ASP A 3 19.74 -14.84 2.29
CA ASP A 3 20.43 -13.83 3.07
C ASP A 3 19.44 -12.74 3.50
N TRP A 4 18.99 -12.84 4.74
CA TRP A 4 18.06 -11.89 5.33
C TRP A 4 18.68 -10.52 5.54
N ALA A 5 20.00 -10.41 5.75
CA ALA A 5 20.65 -9.14 5.99
C ALA A 5 20.71 -8.32 4.69
N ASP A 6 21.13 -8.94 3.59
CA ASP A 6 21.15 -8.30 2.27
C ASP A 6 19.74 -7.93 1.82
N HIS A 7 18.75 -8.80 2.05
CA HIS A 7 17.37 -8.48 1.72
C HIS A 7 16.83 -7.29 2.52
N PHE A 8 17.16 -7.22 3.82
CA PHE A 8 16.76 -6.12 4.69
C PHE A 8 17.42 -4.79 4.31
N LEU A 9 18.72 -4.78 4.00
CA LEU A 9 19.41 -3.57 3.52
C LEU A 9 18.82 -3.07 2.21
N ASN A 10 18.55 -3.97 1.26
CA ASN A 10 17.86 -3.63 0.01
C ASN A 10 16.47 -3.03 0.22
N VAL A 11 15.74 -3.46 1.26
CA VAL A 11 14.44 -2.89 1.64
C VAL A 11 14.62 -1.47 2.18
N ILE A 12 15.53 -1.26 3.14
CA ILE A 12 15.73 0.07 3.76
C ILE A 12 16.16 1.11 2.72
N GLU A 13 17.03 0.75 1.79
CA GLU A 13 17.53 1.69 0.77
C GLU A 13 16.48 2.09 -0.27
N ARG A 14 15.45 1.27 -0.48
CA ARG A 14 14.45 1.46 -1.56
C ARG A 14 13.10 1.96 -1.06
N ILE A 15 12.74 1.71 0.20
CA ILE A 15 11.46 2.12 0.77
C ILE A 15 11.43 3.64 0.97
N SER A 16 10.56 4.30 0.21
CA SER A 16 10.28 5.74 0.32
C SER A 16 8.98 6.01 1.11
N PRO A 17 8.70 7.27 1.48
CA PRO A 17 7.41 7.62 2.10
C PRO A 17 6.18 7.20 1.28
N PHE A 18 6.28 7.16 -0.06
CA PHE A 18 5.19 6.68 -0.91
C PHE A 18 4.95 5.18 -0.80
N HIS A 19 6.01 4.39 -0.59
CA HIS A 19 5.89 2.96 -0.32
C HIS A 19 5.13 2.72 1.00
N ILE A 20 5.51 3.45 2.04
CA ILE A 20 4.85 3.37 3.35
C ILE A 20 3.39 3.82 3.25
N LEU A 21 3.12 4.91 2.51
CA LEU A 21 1.76 5.40 2.30
C LEU A 21 0.89 4.35 1.59
N LEU A 22 1.40 3.74 0.52
CA LEU A 22 0.70 2.67 -0.20
C LEU A 22 0.45 1.47 0.71
N LEU A 23 1.47 1.03 1.46
CA LEU A 23 1.36 -0.09 2.40
C LEU A 23 0.30 0.16 3.46
N LYS A 24 0.34 1.31 4.14
CA LYS A 24 -0.67 1.69 5.14
C LYS A 24 -2.06 1.77 4.53
N THR A 25 -2.15 2.30 3.30
CA THR A 25 -3.42 2.44 2.59
C THR A 25 -4.08 1.09 2.35
N PHE A 26 -3.32 0.11 1.86
CA PHE A 26 -3.87 -1.19 1.49
C PHE A 26 -3.77 -2.27 2.57
N GLN A 27 -3.28 -1.93 3.76
CA GLN A 27 -3.43 -2.76 4.96
C GLN A 27 -4.89 -2.75 5.44
N SER A 28 -5.52 -1.56 5.45
CA SER A 28 -6.91 -1.34 5.88
C SER A 28 -7.62 -0.25 5.05
N PRO A 29 -7.86 -0.48 3.75
CA PRO A 29 -8.36 0.57 2.85
C PRO A 29 -9.78 1.06 3.20
N GLU A 30 -10.65 0.19 3.74
CA GLU A 30 -12.00 0.57 4.18
C GLU A 30 -11.98 1.56 5.34
N ASP A 31 -11.06 1.37 6.28
CA ASP A 31 -10.95 2.24 7.45
C ASP A 31 -10.55 3.64 7.03
N ILE A 32 -9.63 3.76 6.07
CA ILE A 32 -9.14 5.04 5.56
C ILE A 32 -10.22 5.77 4.76
N VAL A 33 -10.94 5.06 3.89
CA VAL A 33 -12.07 5.62 3.13
C VAL A 33 -13.14 6.16 4.09
N ARG A 34 -13.46 5.38 5.13
CA ARG A 34 -14.42 5.77 6.17
C ARG A 34 -13.93 6.98 6.97
N GLU A 35 -12.66 6.99 7.41
CA GLU A 35 -12.07 8.07 8.20
C GLU A 35 -12.03 9.39 7.42
N LYS A 36 -11.70 9.34 6.13
CA LYS A 36 -11.64 10.52 5.25
C LYS A 36 -13.01 10.93 4.70
N GLY A 37 -14.08 10.17 4.96
CA GLY A 37 -15.42 10.45 4.43
C GLY A 37 -15.48 10.42 2.90
N ILE A 38 -14.68 9.55 2.27
CA ILE A 38 -14.60 9.43 0.82
C ILE A 38 -15.81 8.66 0.31
N ASP A 39 -16.57 9.26 -0.60
CA ASP A 39 -17.62 8.55 -1.36
C ASP A 39 -17.01 7.96 -2.63
N LEU A 40 -16.93 6.63 -2.69
CA LEU A 40 -16.41 5.88 -3.86
C LEU A 40 -17.49 5.67 -4.95
N GLY A 41 -18.69 6.22 -4.75
CA GLY A 41 -19.78 6.18 -5.70
C GLY A 41 -20.45 4.80 -5.82
N SER A 42 -21.53 4.75 -6.60
CA SER A 42 -22.31 3.52 -6.85
C SER A 42 -21.56 2.47 -7.67
N GLU A 43 -20.48 2.85 -8.35
CA GLU A 43 -19.64 1.95 -9.18
C GLU A 43 -18.44 1.36 -8.43
N PHE A 44 -18.43 1.46 -7.10
CA PHE A 44 -17.44 0.89 -6.21
C PHE A 44 -17.11 -0.61 -6.47
N ASN A 45 -18.04 -1.35 -7.10
CA ASN A 45 -17.89 -2.76 -7.43
C ASN A 45 -16.83 -3.08 -8.51
N SER A 46 -16.30 -2.07 -9.21
CA SER A 46 -15.32 -2.24 -10.30
C SER A 46 -14.07 -1.37 -10.18
N LEU A 47 -13.88 -0.67 -9.06
CA LEU A 47 -12.71 0.20 -8.90
C LEU A 47 -11.43 -0.62 -8.81
N GLN A 48 -10.43 -0.20 -9.58
CA GLN A 48 -9.08 -0.71 -9.47
C GLN A 48 -8.42 -0.11 -8.24
N SER A 49 -7.44 -0.79 -7.64
CA SER A 49 -6.74 -0.26 -6.46
C SER A 49 -6.10 1.10 -6.72
N LYS A 50 -5.59 1.31 -7.93
CA LYS A 50 -5.10 2.61 -8.38
C LYS A 50 -6.15 3.72 -8.29
N ASP A 51 -7.39 3.46 -8.72
CA ASP A 51 -8.47 4.44 -8.66
C ASP A 51 -8.82 4.75 -7.22
N VAL A 52 -8.99 3.71 -6.39
CA VAL A 52 -9.23 3.84 -4.95
C VAL A 52 -8.15 4.71 -4.29
N PHE A 53 -6.88 4.49 -4.61
CA PHE A 53 -5.79 5.30 -4.07
C PHE A 53 -5.88 6.77 -4.47
N PHE A 54 -6.18 7.08 -5.73
CA PHE A 54 -6.29 8.46 -6.18
C PHE A 54 -7.60 9.14 -5.79
N ASP A 55 -8.62 8.38 -5.42
CA ASP A 55 -9.81 8.93 -4.79
C ASP A 55 -9.49 9.32 -3.34
N ILE A 56 -8.75 8.49 -2.61
CA ILE A 56 -8.26 8.78 -1.24
C ILE A 56 -7.26 9.95 -1.21
N TYR A 57 -6.38 10.03 -2.21
CA TYR A 57 -5.31 11.03 -2.31
C TYR A 57 -5.24 11.69 -3.70
N PRO A 58 -6.20 12.57 -4.04
CA PRO A 58 -6.28 13.19 -5.36
C PRO A 58 -5.06 14.05 -5.69
N GLU A 59 -4.36 14.59 -4.70
CA GLU A 59 -3.15 15.39 -4.84
C GLU A 59 -1.98 14.64 -5.49
N TYR A 60 -2.01 13.30 -5.55
CA TYR A 60 -0.96 12.49 -6.16
C TYR A 60 -1.25 12.07 -7.60
N ARG A 61 -2.36 12.49 -8.21
CA ARG A 61 -2.70 12.13 -9.61
C ARG A 61 -1.62 12.57 -10.60
N ASP A 62 -1.03 13.75 -10.41
CA ASP A 62 0.08 14.25 -11.26
C ASP A 62 1.36 13.40 -11.11
N ARG A 63 1.45 12.59 -10.05
CA ARG A 63 2.56 11.69 -9.76
C ARG A 63 2.21 10.23 -10.02
N ALA A 64 1.16 9.94 -10.80
CA ALA A 64 0.66 8.59 -10.97
C ALA A 64 1.73 7.57 -11.41
N LYS A 65 2.62 7.95 -12.33
CA LYS A 65 3.74 7.08 -12.76
C LYS A 65 4.67 6.69 -11.60
N LEU A 66 4.98 7.64 -10.72
CA LEU A 66 5.80 7.38 -9.54
C LEU A 66 5.09 6.43 -8.57
N ILE A 67 3.79 6.67 -8.32
CA ILE A 67 3.00 5.81 -7.44
C ILE A 67 2.91 4.38 -7.98
N THR A 68 2.64 4.22 -9.28
CA THR A 68 2.62 2.89 -9.92
C THR A 68 4.00 2.21 -9.84
N GLN A 69 5.09 2.96 -9.99
CA GLN A 69 6.44 2.42 -9.82
C GLN A 69 6.69 1.94 -8.38
N CYS A 70 6.33 2.73 -7.37
CA CYS A 70 6.43 2.31 -5.97
C CYS A 70 5.58 1.08 -5.67
N TRP A 71 4.40 0.93 -6.27
CA TRP A 71 3.59 -0.29 -6.15
C TRP A 71 4.32 -1.52 -6.69
N LYS A 72 4.91 -1.40 -7.88
CA LYS A 72 5.69 -2.49 -8.48
C LYS A 72 6.88 -2.88 -7.60
N GLU A 73 7.57 -1.89 -7.03
CA GLU A 73 8.69 -2.13 -6.10
C GLU A 73 8.23 -2.85 -4.82
N LEU A 74 7.07 -2.48 -4.27
CA LEU A 74 6.45 -3.22 -3.15
C LEU A 74 6.17 -4.68 -3.51
N TYR A 75 5.70 -4.96 -4.73
CA TYR A 75 5.46 -6.32 -5.18
C TYR A 75 6.77 -7.11 -5.31
N GLU A 76 7.78 -6.54 -5.96
CA GLU A 76 9.11 -7.16 -6.12
C GLU A 76 9.78 -7.49 -4.77
N LEU A 77 9.51 -6.67 -3.76
CA LEU A 77 9.99 -6.84 -2.38
C LEU A 77 9.07 -7.72 -1.52
N GLY A 78 7.94 -8.22 -2.06
CA GLY A 78 7.04 -9.15 -1.37
C GLY A 78 6.09 -8.50 -0.35
N PHE A 79 5.93 -7.19 -0.38
CA PHE A 79 5.05 -6.43 0.51
C PHE A 79 3.57 -6.51 0.14
N VAL A 80 3.27 -6.66 -1.15
CA VAL A 80 1.90 -6.75 -1.69
C VAL A 80 1.75 -7.98 -2.57
N ALA A 81 0.53 -8.49 -2.69
CA ALA A 81 0.26 -9.75 -3.39
C ALA A 81 0.17 -9.65 -4.92
N PHE A 82 0.05 -8.44 -5.47
CA PHE A 82 -0.25 -8.21 -6.90
C PHE A 82 0.78 -7.28 -7.54
N GLU A 83 1.30 -7.65 -8.71
CA GLU A 83 2.30 -6.86 -9.45
C GLU A 83 1.72 -5.56 -9.99
N SER A 84 0.59 -5.67 -10.70
CA SER A 84 -0.06 -4.49 -11.25
C SER A 84 -0.91 -3.82 -10.19
N PHE A 85 -0.77 -2.50 -10.10
CA PHE A 85 -1.62 -1.68 -9.25
C PHE A 85 -3.08 -1.65 -9.72
N GLU A 86 -3.31 -2.05 -10.97
CA GLU A 86 -4.63 -2.17 -11.58
C GLU A 86 -5.26 -3.56 -11.35
N ASP A 87 -4.44 -4.57 -11.01
CA ASP A 87 -4.88 -5.96 -10.82
C ASP A 87 -5.35 -6.26 -9.39
N GLY A 88 -5.12 -5.35 -8.44
CA GLY A 88 -5.70 -5.44 -7.11
C GLY A 88 -7.23 -5.39 -7.20
N ARG A 89 -7.87 -6.55 -7.19
CA ARG A 89 -9.33 -6.62 -7.28
C ARG A 89 -9.92 -6.42 -5.90
N HIS A 90 -10.77 -5.41 -5.78
CA HIS A 90 -11.70 -5.28 -4.69
C HIS A 90 -12.95 -6.14 -4.97
N MET A 91 -13.60 -6.64 -3.92
CA MET A 91 -14.85 -7.36 -4.08
C MET A 91 -16.00 -6.36 -4.22
N PRO A 92 -17.11 -6.72 -4.88
CA PRO A 92 -18.31 -5.90 -4.86
C PRO A 92 -18.69 -5.54 -3.42
N GLY A 93 -18.81 -4.24 -3.13
CA GLY A 93 -19.15 -3.75 -1.81
C GLY A 93 -18.06 -3.88 -0.75
N LYS A 94 -16.81 -4.23 -1.10
CA LYS A 94 -15.73 -4.40 -0.12
C LYS A 94 -14.32 -4.08 -0.66
N LEU A 95 -13.57 -3.22 0.04
CA LEU A 95 -12.15 -3.03 -0.27
C LEU A 95 -11.30 -4.11 0.39
N ASN A 96 -10.72 -4.97 -0.45
CA ASN A 96 -9.75 -5.96 0.00
C ASN A 96 -8.44 -5.32 0.49
N LYS A 97 -7.93 -5.87 1.59
CA LYS A 97 -6.53 -5.74 2.00
C LYS A 97 -5.62 -6.39 0.95
N LEU A 98 -4.55 -5.70 0.56
CA LEU A 98 -3.63 -6.16 -0.51
C LEU A 98 -2.19 -6.39 -0.04
N THR A 99 -1.90 -6.09 1.23
CA THR A 99 -0.60 -6.34 1.86
C THR A 99 -0.44 -7.81 2.27
N THR A 100 0.76 -8.36 2.08
CA THR A 100 1.14 -9.71 2.54
C THR A 100 1.37 -9.76 4.05
N ASP A 101 1.56 -10.96 4.61
CA ASP A 101 1.97 -11.13 6.01
C ASP A 101 3.30 -10.44 6.32
N PHE A 102 4.24 -10.46 5.37
CA PHE A 102 5.50 -9.73 5.48
C PHE A 102 5.25 -8.22 5.57
N GLY A 103 4.40 -7.68 4.70
CA GLY A 103 4.09 -6.26 4.72
C GLY A 103 3.35 -5.81 5.99
N ASN A 104 2.48 -6.64 6.55
CA ASN A 104 1.85 -6.36 7.84
C ASN A 104 2.90 -6.27 8.96
N LYS A 105 3.78 -7.28 9.05
CA LYS A 105 4.84 -7.30 10.08
C LYS A 105 5.79 -6.12 9.96
N PHE A 106 6.11 -5.70 8.74
CA PHE A 106 6.91 -4.50 8.52
C PHE A 106 6.20 -3.25 9.01
N LEU A 107 4.91 -3.08 8.69
CA LEU A 107 4.11 -1.96 9.19
C LEU A 107 4.04 -1.94 10.71
N ASP A 108 3.85 -3.11 11.34
CA ASP A 108 3.85 -3.24 12.80
C ASP A 108 5.20 -2.78 13.39
N MET A 109 6.31 -3.24 12.82
CA MET A 109 7.68 -2.90 13.25
C MET A 109 7.99 -1.40 13.15
N ILE A 110 7.52 -0.71 12.10
CA ILE A 110 7.76 0.73 11.95
C ILE A 110 6.71 1.59 12.66
N SER A 111 5.64 0.98 13.17
CA SER A 111 4.58 1.67 13.93
C SER A 111 4.73 1.48 15.43
N SER A 112 5.46 0.46 15.88
CA SER A 112 5.84 0.31 17.28
C SER A 112 6.67 1.52 17.75
N ASP A 113 6.16 2.18 18.79
CA ASP A 113 6.74 3.37 19.45
C ASP A 113 8.17 3.19 20.02
N GLU A 114 8.83 2.06 19.78
CA GLU A 114 10.22 1.84 20.21
C GLU A 114 11.24 2.72 19.46
N LEU A 115 10.84 3.38 18.37
CA LEU A 115 11.63 4.42 17.69
C LEU A 115 11.26 5.86 18.11
N ASN A 116 10.29 6.05 19.02
CA ASN A 116 9.93 7.34 19.62
C ASN A 116 10.55 7.54 21.02
N THR A 117 11.56 6.73 21.39
CA THR A 117 12.31 6.95 22.63
C THR A 117 13.57 7.77 22.37
N GLY A 118 13.48 9.09 22.56
CA GLY A 118 14.64 10.00 22.62
C GLY A 118 14.38 11.40 22.09
#